data_AF-A0A821Z9C8-F1
#
_entry.id   AF-A0A821Z9C8-F1
#
_cell.length_a   1.000
_cell.length_b   1.000
_cell.length_c   1.000
_cell.angle_alpha   90.00
_cell.angle_beta   90.00
_cell.angle_gamma   90.00
#
_symmetry.space_group_name_H-M   'P 1'
#
loop_
_entity.id
_entity.type
_entity.pdbx_description
1 polymer ?
#
loop_
_entity_poly.entity_id
_entity_poly.type
_entity_poly.pdbx_seq_one_letter_code
_entity_poly.pdbx_strand_id
1 'polypeptide(L)'
;HYQDLPISASSEEILKQIVITEPMIQVILDVGALFIDGNNRQIAIKWLDLSNTNRIDYAVYFEMDAIFVCDRQYQHHAFSTSPASERLDRCLFYLDEIHTRGTDFKFPNEFRAAVTLGNGLTKDRLVQACMRMRKLGKHHWLSFWSSSEVHHQIQILKKSSTLYKEKEIVNDHISLTDILRWVYENTQQATWDGLHHWAIQSLSFQQKISAFWNINWKNDQQIFTNIMMENLAKASLEAEILDLKTMYGHKKTFQTVYEIYSARYQYSNTGYSIEIHEAVSKRLLDYGGSKTLLTQLLDEEQQRELEREQEAEEERQQVRPIAAVPCEPILHHEIMNLCEMEDPIL
;
A
#
# COMPACT_ATOMS: atom_id res chain seq x y z
N HIS A 1 22.03 -13.72 -3.54
CA HIS A 1 22.00 -14.27 -2.18
C HIS A 1 20.55 -14.24 -1.70
N TYR A 2 20.14 -15.26 -0.97
CA TYR A 2 18.81 -15.38 -0.39
C TYR A 2 18.95 -15.80 1.08
N GLN A 3 18.17 -15.17 1.95
CA GLN A 3 18.14 -15.44 3.39
C GLN A 3 16.69 -15.60 3.84
N ASP A 4 16.39 -16.69 4.52
CA ASP A 4 15.14 -16.87 5.26
C ASP A 4 15.31 -16.39 6.70
N LEU A 5 14.29 -15.71 7.20
CA LEU A 5 14.22 -15.21 8.57
C LEU A 5 13.44 -16.18 9.45
N PRO A 6 13.81 -16.30 10.74
CA PRO A 6 13.08 -17.14 11.68
C PRO A 6 11.64 -16.66 11.85
N ILE A 7 10.78 -17.57 12.34
CA ILE A 7 9.39 -17.27 12.67
C ILE A 7 9.38 -16.15 13.72
N SER A 8 8.68 -15.05 13.42
CA SER A 8 8.53 -13.88 14.30
C SER A 8 9.82 -13.11 14.59
N ALA A 9 10.76 -13.04 13.64
CA ALA A 9 11.93 -12.18 13.76
C ALA A 9 11.53 -10.71 13.97
N SER A 10 12.06 -10.08 15.02
CA SER A 10 11.91 -8.64 15.27
C SER A 10 12.74 -7.82 14.27
N SER A 11 12.37 -6.55 14.04
CA SER A 11 13.18 -5.65 13.20
C SER A 11 14.63 -5.59 13.64
N GLU A 12 14.90 -5.58 14.95
CA GLU A 12 16.27 -5.54 15.48
C GLU A 12 17.07 -6.80 15.12
N GLU A 13 16.47 -7.98 15.19
CA GLU A 13 17.12 -9.23 14.79
C GLU A 13 17.42 -9.27 13.29
N ILE A 14 16.49 -8.79 12.47
CA ILE A 14 16.67 -8.67 11.02
C ILE A 14 17.85 -7.71 10.73
N LEU A 15 17.88 -6.54 11.37
CA LEU A 15 18.97 -5.58 11.20
C LEU A 15 20.32 -6.15 11.64
N LYS A 16 20.39 -6.89 12.75
CA LYS A 16 21.62 -7.57 13.19
C LYS A 16 22.13 -8.54 12.13
N GLN A 17 21.25 -9.34 11.53
CA GLN A 17 21.62 -10.25 10.43
C GLN A 17 22.09 -9.51 9.18
N ILE A 18 21.44 -8.39 8.84
CA ILE A 18 21.84 -7.53 7.71
C ILE A 18 23.24 -6.94 7.94
N VAL A 19 23.52 -6.43 9.14
CA VAL A 19 24.80 -5.77 9.48
C VAL A 19 25.99 -6.74 9.41
N ILE A 20 25.81 -8.01 9.79
CA ILE A 20 26.89 -9.01 9.73
C ILE A 20 27.07 -9.62 8.34
N THR A 21 26.20 -9.31 7.38
CA THR A 21 26.26 -9.86 6.03
C THR A 21 27.41 -9.26 5.24
N GLU A 22 28.25 -10.11 4.65
CA GLU A 22 29.33 -9.70 3.74
C GLU A 22 29.02 -10.11 2.27
N PRO A 23 29.32 -9.27 1.26
CA PRO A 23 29.68 -7.84 1.38
C PRO A 23 28.57 -7.01 2.02
N MET A 24 28.98 -5.93 2.71
CA MET A 24 28.13 -4.99 3.45
C MET A 24 26.87 -4.56 2.67
N ILE A 25 25.73 -4.58 3.34
CA ILE A 25 24.46 -4.06 2.83
C ILE A 25 24.28 -2.62 3.30
N GLN A 26 23.99 -1.71 2.37
CA GLN A 26 23.84 -0.27 2.63
C GLN A 26 22.47 0.26 2.26
N VAL A 27 21.66 -0.54 1.57
CA VAL A 27 20.29 -0.17 1.19
C VAL A 27 19.34 -1.26 1.67
N ILE A 28 18.23 -0.87 2.30
CA ILE A 28 17.08 -1.74 2.56
C ILE A 28 15.93 -1.25 1.67
N LEU A 29 15.42 -2.15 0.84
CA LEU A 29 14.23 -1.97 0.03
C LEU A 29 13.11 -2.78 0.67
N ASP A 30 12.35 -2.15 1.56
CA ASP A 30 11.31 -2.78 2.35
C ASP A 30 9.96 -2.84 1.63
N VAL A 31 9.87 -3.67 0.60
CA VAL A 31 8.64 -3.87 -0.19
C VAL A 31 7.80 -5.05 0.23
N GLY A 32 8.38 -5.92 1.04
CA GLY A 32 7.73 -7.04 1.71
C GLY A 32 7.25 -6.73 3.13
N ALA A 33 7.39 -5.49 3.60
CA ALA A 33 6.97 -5.03 4.93
C ALA A 33 7.46 -5.95 6.06
N LEU A 34 8.76 -6.28 6.07
CA LEU A 34 9.32 -7.14 7.12
C LEU A 34 9.64 -6.39 8.41
N PHE A 35 9.69 -5.05 8.36
CA PHE A 35 9.95 -4.19 9.52
C PHE A 35 8.64 -3.63 10.09
N ILE A 36 7.92 -4.45 10.85
CA ILE A 36 6.54 -4.16 11.29
C ILE A 36 6.50 -3.38 12.62
N ASP A 37 7.53 -3.53 13.47
CA ASP A 37 7.60 -2.96 14.83
C ASP A 37 8.28 -1.59 14.91
N GLY A 38 8.22 -0.79 13.84
CA GLY A 38 8.71 0.58 13.86
C GLY A 38 8.41 1.37 12.59
N ASN A 39 8.38 2.69 12.71
CA ASN A 39 8.34 3.56 11.54
C ASN A 39 9.71 3.70 10.88
N ASN A 40 9.76 4.23 9.67
CA ASN A 40 10.98 4.39 8.87
C ASN A 40 12.14 5.03 9.65
N ARG A 41 11.86 6.08 10.44
CA ARG A 41 12.84 6.78 11.27
C ARG A 41 13.42 5.85 12.32
N GLN A 42 12.57 5.13 13.06
CA GLN A 42 13.00 4.20 14.11
C GLN A 42 13.86 3.07 13.54
N ILE A 43 13.48 2.49 12.40
CA ILE A 43 14.25 1.42 11.75
C ILE A 43 15.61 1.95 11.27
N ALA A 44 15.65 3.12 10.63
CA ALA A 44 16.87 3.73 10.14
C ALA A 44 17.86 4.07 11.27
N ILE A 45 17.37 4.62 12.39
CA ILE A 45 18.20 4.93 13.57
C ILE A 45 18.74 3.64 14.21
N LYS A 46 17.89 2.63 14.43
CA LYS A 46 18.33 1.33 14.97
C LYS A 46 19.40 0.71 14.08
N TRP A 47 19.23 0.80 12.76
CA TRP A 47 20.22 0.28 11.82
C TRP A 47 21.54 1.06 11.86
N LEU A 48 21.46 2.39 11.99
CA LEU A 48 22.63 3.23 12.21
C LEU A 48 23.38 2.77 13.46
N ASP A 49 22.71 2.67 14.60
CA ASP A 49 23.30 2.29 15.90
C ASP A 49 24.03 0.94 15.84
N LEU A 50 23.47 -0.04 15.12
CA LEU A 50 24.10 -1.36 14.93
C LEU A 50 25.28 -1.35 13.96
N SER A 51 25.37 -0.36 13.07
CA SER A 51 26.39 -0.31 12.02
C SER A 51 27.75 0.26 12.50
N ASN A 52 28.82 -0.12 11.81
CA ASN A 52 30.19 0.29 12.14
C ASN A 52 30.40 1.82 12.04
N THR A 53 30.71 2.44 13.18
CA THR A 53 30.91 3.89 13.33
C THR A 53 32.08 4.46 12.51
N ASN A 54 33.06 3.63 12.14
CA ASN A 54 34.18 4.09 11.30
C ASN A 54 33.82 4.17 9.80
N ARG A 55 32.73 3.50 9.39
CA ARG A 55 32.30 3.42 7.99
C ARG A 55 31.05 4.23 7.72
N ILE A 56 30.08 4.22 8.65
CA ILE A 56 28.76 4.81 8.47
C ILE A 56 28.54 5.91 9.49
N ASP A 57 28.19 7.09 8.99
CA ASP A 57 27.91 8.28 9.80
C ASP A 57 26.41 8.62 9.80
N TYR A 58 25.67 8.20 8.77
CA TYR A 58 24.31 8.67 8.52
C TYR A 58 23.33 7.55 8.16
N ALA A 59 22.07 7.72 8.54
CA ALA A 59 20.96 6.91 8.05
C ALA A 59 19.88 7.80 7.40
N VAL A 60 19.52 7.45 6.17
CA VAL A 60 18.60 8.16 5.29
C VAL A 60 17.29 7.39 5.23
N TYR A 61 16.17 8.09 5.40
CA TYR A 61 14.84 7.51 5.42
C TYR A 61 13.79 8.51 4.95
N PHE A 62 12.57 8.03 4.71
CA PHE A 62 11.41 8.85 4.37
C PHE A 62 10.52 9.12 5.58
N GLU A 63 10.04 10.35 5.69
CA GLU A 63 9.05 10.77 6.67
C GLU A 63 8.13 11.82 6.00
N MET A 64 6.83 11.52 5.93
CA MET A 64 5.81 12.37 5.27
C MET A 64 6.22 12.80 3.85
N ASP A 65 6.55 11.84 2.97
CA ASP A 65 7.01 12.06 1.58
C ASP A 65 8.32 12.85 1.41
N ALA A 66 8.99 13.23 2.49
CA ALA A 66 10.27 13.95 2.46
C ALA A 66 11.43 13.07 2.92
N ILE A 67 12.62 13.34 2.38
CA ILE A 67 13.84 12.61 2.70
C ILE A 67 14.55 13.28 3.87
N PHE A 68 14.69 12.53 4.95
CA PHE A 68 15.44 12.94 6.13
C PHE A 68 16.70 12.11 6.29
N VAL A 69 17.64 12.68 7.03
CA VAL A 69 18.83 12.00 7.50
C VAL A 69 18.97 12.16 9.00
N CYS A 70 19.39 11.09 9.66
CA CYS A 70 19.84 11.08 11.04
C CYS A 70 21.35 10.86 11.10
N ASP A 71 22.07 11.66 11.88
CA ASP A 71 23.47 11.44 12.21
C ASP A 71 23.66 10.64 13.52
N ARG A 72 24.90 10.39 13.91
CA ARG A 72 25.28 9.70 15.15
C ARG A 72 24.99 10.51 16.42
N GLN A 73 24.67 11.80 16.30
CA GLN A 73 24.27 12.69 17.39
C GLN A 73 22.74 12.79 17.50
N TYR A 74 22.01 11.93 16.79
CA TYR A 74 20.55 11.90 16.72
C TYR A 74 19.94 13.23 16.24
N GLN A 75 20.70 13.98 15.43
CA GLN A 75 20.19 15.18 14.78
C GLN A 75 19.50 14.82 13.47
N HIS A 76 18.36 15.46 13.23
CA HIS A 76 17.51 15.22 12.09
C HIS A 76 17.55 16.41 11.14
N HIS A 77 17.91 16.15 9.89
CA HIS A 77 18.03 17.19 8.88
C HIS A 77 17.37 16.74 7.57
N ALA A 78 16.93 17.71 6.78
CA ALA A 78 16.58 17.46 5.40
C ALA A 78 17.83 16.94 4.66
N PHE A 79 17.67 15.85 3.91
CA PHE A 79 18.80 15.21 3.23
C PHE A 79 19.52 16.16 2.27
N SER A 80 18.77 16.95 1.50
CA SER A 80 19.28 17.88 0.48
C SER A 80 20.20 18.98 1.02
N THR A 81 20.05 19.38 2.29
CA THR A 81 20.87 20.42 2.93
C THR A 81 21.93 19.85 3.86
N SER A 82 21.98 18.51 4.00
CA SER A 82 22.90 17.83 4.91
C SER A 82 24.21 17.44 4.21
N PRO A 83 25.33 17.31 4.95
CA PRO A 83 26.57 16.76 4.42
C PRO A 83 26.45 15.33 3.87
N ALA A 84 25.40 14.59 4.28
CA ALA A 84 25.14 13.23 3.83
C ALA A 84 24.86 13.15 2.32
N SER A 85 24.30 14.22 1.73
CA SER A 85 24.00 14.28 0.28
C SER A 85 25.25 14.20 -0.61
N GLU A 86 26.40 14.63 -0.09
CA GLU A 86 27.69 14.61 -0.78
C GLU A 86 28.55 13.39 -0.38
N ARG A 87 28.19 12.68 0.71
CA ARG A 87 28.94 11.56 1.30
C ARG A 87 28.09 10.28 1.36
N LEU A 88 27.49 9.93 0.22
CA LEU A 88 26.58 8.77 0.10
C LEU A 88 27.25 7.45 0.52
N ASP A 89 28.57 7.32 0.35
CA ASP A 89 29.37 6.16 0.76
C ASP A 89 29.32 5.88 2.27
N ARG A 90 29.01 6.90 3.08
CA ARG A 90 28.88 6.81 4.54
C ARG A 90 27.45 6.81 5.03
N CYS A 91 26.51 6.60 4.12
CA CYS A 91 25.07 6.59 4.40
C CYS A 91 24.49 5.16 4.31
N LEU A 92 23.53 4.88 5.17
CA LEU A 92 22.57 3.78 5.01
C LEU A 92 21.26 4.34 4.48
N PHE A 93 20.54 3.57 3.66
CA PHE A 93 19.28 3.99 3.05
C PHE A 93 18.18 2.99 3.37
N TYR A 94 17.20 3.40 4.17
CA TYR A 94 16.00 2.62 4.42
C TYR A 94 14.86 3.19 3.58
N LEU A 95 14.33 2.38 2.65
CA LEU A 95 13.29 2.75 1.70
C LEU A 95 12.12 1.80 1.84
N ASP A 96 10.98 2.29 2.34
CA ASP A 96 9.74 1.53 2.46
C ASP A 96 9.00 1.38 1.11
N GLU A 97 7.93 0.61 1.08
CA GLU A 97 7.15 0.38 -0.13
C GLU A 97 6.66 1.68 -0.79
N ILE A 98 6.03 2.56 -0.01
CA ILE A 98 5.37 3.78 -0.52
C ILE A 98 6.41 4.69 -1.18
N HIS A 99 7.55 4.87 -0.52
CA HIS A 99 8.60 5.79 -0.96
C HIS A 99 9.69 5.12 -1.80
N THR A 100 9.49 3.86 -2.22
CA THR A 100 10.22 3.29 -3.36
C THR A 100 9.78 3.87 -4.70
N ARG A 101 8.81 4.79 -4.76
CA ARG A 101 8.38 5.49 -5.98
C ARG A 101 8.79 6.97 -5.94
N GLY A 102 9.27 7.50 -7.07
CA GLY A 102 9.59 8.94 -7.21
C GLY A 102 11.01 9.38 -6.85
N THR A 103 11.78 8.57 -6.11
CA THR A 103 13.12 8.98 -5.64
C THR A 103 14.27 8.36 -6.42
N ASP A 104 15.31 9.15 -6.67
CA ASP A 104 16.50 8.75 -7.42
C ASP A 104 17.79 9.06 -6.65
N PHE A 105 18.28 8.08 -5.91
CA PHE A 105 19.62 8.14 -5.32
C PHE A 105 20.66 7.63 -6.31
N LYS A 106 21.69 8.44 -6.56
CA LYS A 106 22.88 8.01 -7.32
C LYS A 106 23.82 7.23 -6.39
N PHE A 107 23.42 6.01 -6.02
CA PHE A 107 24.23 5.17 -5.14
C PHE A 107 25.67 5.02 -5.69
N PRO A 108 26.69 5.12 -4.81
CA PRO A 108 28.06 4.78 -5.16
C PRO A 108 28.18 3.35 -5.68
N ASN A 109 29.17 3.12 -6.52
CA ASN A 109 29.46 1.78 -7.02
C ASN A 109 29.66 0.81 -5.85
N GLU A 110 29.30 -0.43 -6.10
CA GLU A 110 29.40 -1.57 -5.20
C GLU A 110 28.36 -1.67 -4.08
N PHE A 111 27.41 -0.73 -4.05
CA PHE A 111 26.30 -0.80 -3.11
C PHE A 111 25.47 -2.08 -3.29
N ARG A 112 25.15 -2.69 -2.14
CA ARG A 112 24.28 -3.86 -2.05
C ARG A 112 23.00 -3.52 -1.30
N ALA A 113 21.88 -4.00 -1.84
CA ALA A 113 20.57 -3.85 -1.22
C ALA A 113 20.02 -5.16 -0.65
N ALA A 114 19.42 -5.10 0.54
CA ALA A 114 18.48 -6.11 1.02
C ALA A 114 17.09 -5.79 0.48
N VAL A 115 16.49 -6.73 -0.24
CA VAL A 115 15.11 -6.63 -0.75
C VAL A 115 14.25 -7.55 0.10
N THR A 116 13.25 -7.00 0.78
CA THR A 116 12.34 -7.78 1.61
C THR A 116 11.24 -8.41 0.75
N LEU A 117 10.89 -9.66 1.05
CA LEU A 117 9.87 -10.44 0.38
C LEU A 117 8.75 -10.74 1.39
N GLY A 118 7.57 -10.19 1.11
CA GLY A 118 6.37 -10.30 1.94
C GLY A 118 5.23 -10.99 1.20
N ASN A 119 4.23 -11.46 1.94
CA ASN A 119 3.09 -12.17 1.36
C ASN A 119 2.39 -11.31 0.30
N GLY A 120 1.96 -11.92 -0.80
CA GLY A 120 1.29 -11.23 -1.90
C GLY A 120 2.15 -10.27 -2.73
N LEU A 121 3.49 -10.22 -2.53
CA LEU A 121 4.36 -9.36 -3.32
C LEU A 121 4.28 -9.71 -4.81
N THR A 122 3.95 -8.72 -5.64
CA THR A 122 3.77 -8.86 -7.10
C THR A 122 5.02 -8.44 -7.88
N LYS A 123 5.08 -8.85 -9.15
CA LYS A 123 6.21 -8.66 -10.06
C LYS A 123 6.51 -7.19 -10.25
N ASP A 124 5.48 -6.38 -10.48
CA ASP A 124 5.69 -4.95 -10.71
C ASP A 124 6.19 -4.26 -9.44
N ARG A 125 5.69 -4.62 -8.25
CA ARG A 125 6.19 -4.09 -6.97
C ARG A 125 7.66 -4.48 -6.73
N LEU A 126 8.00 -5.76 -6.89
CA LEU A 126 9.38 -6.23 -6.74
C LEU A 126 10.33 -5.52 -7.72
N VAL A 127 9.96 -5.45 -9.00
CA VAL A 127 10.79 -4.84 -10.03
C VAL A 127 10.96 -3.34 -9.78
N GLN A 128 9.89 -2.62 -9.43
CA GLN A 128 9.96 -1.19 -9.11
C GLN A 128 10.91 -0.90 -7.95
N ALA A 129 10.89 -1.74 -6.92
CA ALA A 129 11.82 -1.67 -5.80
C ALA A 129 13.27 -1.90 -6.25
N CYS A 130 13.51 -3.03 -6.93
CA CYS A 130 14.84 -3.42 -7.39
C CYS A 130 15.43 -2.38 -8.35
N MET A 131 14.61 -1.74 -9.19
CA MET A 131 15.04 -0.72 -10.14
C MET A 131 15.54 0.58 -9.49
N ARG A 132 15.32 0.78 -8.18
CA ARG A 132 15.98 1.86 -7.41
C ARG A 132 17.48 1.66 -7.36
N MET A 133 17.93 0.40 -7.33
CA MET A 133 19.32 0.06 -7.56
C MET A 133 19.56 0.08 -9.08
N ARG A 134 20.07 1.17 -9.62
CA ARG A 134 20.39 1.23 -11.06
C ARG A 134 21.62 0.40 -11.40
N LYS A 135 21.77 -0.01 -12.66
CA LYS A 135 22.95 -0.77 -13.13
C LYS A 135 23.20 -2.08 -12.34
N LEU A 136 22.12 -2.79 -11.97
CA LEU A 136 22.19 -4.12 -11.35
C LEU A 136 23.06 -5.08 -12.15
N GLY A 137 23.85 -5.88 -11.43
CA GLY A 137 24.76 -6.86 -12.02
C GLY A 137 26.03 -6.28 -12.64
N LYS A 138 26.18 -4.95 -12.70
CA LYS A 138 27.42 -4.28 -13.08
C LYS A 138 28.10 -3.60 -11.88
N HIS A 139 27.35 -2.73 -11.20
CA HIS A 139 27.89 -1.96 -10.07
C HIS A 139 27.12 -2.20 -8.77
N HIS A 140 25.88 -2.69 -8.84
CA HIS A 140 25.06 -2.91 -7.65
C HIS A 140 24.52 -4.34 -7.61
N TRP A 141 24.28 -4.82 -6.39
CA TRP A 141 23.83 -6.18 -6.14
C TRP A 141 22.64 -6.23 -5.19
N LEU A 142 21.90 -7.34 -5.27
CA LEU A 142 20.71 -7.58 -4.45
C LEU A 142 20.89 -8.82 -3.58
N SER A 143 20.29 -8.75 -2.41
CA SER A 143 20.14 -9.84 -1.45
C SER A 143 18.66 -9.95 -1.12
N PHE A 144 18.05 -11.11 -1.30
CA PHE A 144 16.62 -11.28 -1.00
C PHE A 144 16.45 -11.84 0.42
N TRP A 145 15.50 -11.28 1.15
CA TRP A 145 15.21 -11.63 2.54
C TRP A 145 13.71 -11.90 2.65
N SER A 146 13.31 -13.04 3.21
CA SER A 146 11.89 -13.36 3.34
C SER A 146 11.52 -13.77 4.76
N SER A 147 10.25 -13.58 5.12
CA SER A 147 9.68 -14.26 6.28
C SER A 147 9.69 -15.78 6.08
N SER A 148 9.56 -16.52 7.19
CA SER A 148 9.41 -17.98 7.15
C SER A 148 8.17 -18.43 6.36
N GLU A 149 7.08 -17.65 6.40
CA GLU A 149 5.87 -17.92 5.62
C GLU A 149 6.16 -17.86 4.11
N VAL A 150 6.76 -16.76 3.63
CA VAL A 150 7.09 -16.58 2.22
C VAL A 150 8.10 -17.62 1.76
N HIS A 151 9.09 -17.95 2.60
CA HIS A 151 10.03 -19.04 2.35
C HIS A 151 9.27 -20.35 2.06
N HIS A 152 8.31 -20.70 2.91
CA HIS A 152 7.50 -21.90 2.75
C HIS A 152 6.65 -21.88 1.47
N GLN A 153 6.05 -20.74 1.13
CA GLN A 153 5.30 -20.58 -0.13
C GLN A 153 6.19 -20.83 -1.36
N ILE A 154 7.39 -20.26 -1.38
CA ILE A 154 8.37 -20.47 -2.46
C ILE A 154 8.77 -21.95 -2.54
N GLN A 155 9.02 -22.61 -1.40
CA GLN A 155 9.35 -24.03 -1.37
C GLN A 155 8.22 -24.93 -1.90
N ILE A 156 6.95 -24.63 -1.57
CA ILE A 156 5.79 -25.37 -2.09
C ILE A 156 5.74 -25.25 -3.62
N LEU A 157 5.85 -24.04 -4.16
CA LEU A 157 5.85 -23.80 -5.61
C LEU A 157 7.02 -24.46 -6.32
N LYS A 158 8.19 -24.50 -5.67
CA LYS A 158 9.37 -25.19 -6.20
C LYS A 158 9.11 -26.70 -6.32
N LYS A 159 8.50 -27.32 -5.31
CA LYS A 159 8.19 -28.76 -5.27
C LYS A 159 7.06 -29.17 -6.21
N SER A 160 6.10 -28.29 -6.50
CA SER A 160 4.98 -28.58 -7.39
C SER A 160 5.36 -28.52 -8.88
N SER A 161 6.45 -27.83 -9.22
CA SER A 161 6.94 -27.63 -10.58
C SER A 161 7.38 -28.94 -11.26
N THR A 162 6.86 -29.19 -12.47
CA THR A 162 7.21 -30.34 -13.31
C THR A 162 8.66 -30.35 -13.80
N LEU A 163 9.35 -29.19 -13.77
CA LEU A 163 10.77 -29.06 -14.11
C LEU A 163 11.69 -29.90 -13.21
N TYR A 164 11.23 -30.29 -12.02
CA TYR A 164 12.03 -31.05 -11.04
C TYR A 164 11.47 -32.46 -10.78
N LYS A 165 10.51 -32.94 -11.60
CA LYS A 165 9.81 -34.22 -11.34
C LYS A 165 10.59 -35.48 -11.69
N GLU A 166 11.68 -35.42 -12.45
CA GLU A 166 12.34 -36.65 -12.93
C GLU A 166 13.81 -36.86 -12.54
N LYS A 167 14.59 -35.85 -12.19
CA LYS A 167 15.99 -36.06 -11.73
C LYS A 167 16.42 -34.96 -10.78
N GLU A 168 17.14 -35.38 -9.75
CA GLU A 168 17.85 -34.62 -8.72
C GLU A 168 17.12 -34.36 -7.40
N ILE A 169 17.88 -34.59 -6.32
CA ILE A 169 17.59 -34.15 -4.96
C ILE A 169 17.26 -32.66 -5.06
N VAL A 170 16.01 -32.27 -4.80
CA VAL A 170 15.62 -30.86 -4.80
C VAL A 170 16.51 -30.16 -3.79
N ASN A 171 17.48 -29.38 -4.29
CA ASN A 171 18.35 -28.59 -3.44
C ASN A 171 17.46 -27.64 -2.63
N ASP A 172 17.64 -27.62 -1.31
CA ASP A 172 16.80 -26.81 -0.41
C ASP A 172 17.06 -25.31 -0.57
N HIS A 173 18.15 -24.94 -1.27
CA HIS A 173 18.46 -23.56 -1.59
C HIS A 173 17.47 -22.93 -2.56
N ILE A 174 16.89 -21.80 -2.18
CA ILE A 174 16.05 -20.96 -3.02
C ILE A 174 16.91 -20.14 -3.98
N SER A 175 16.61 -20.26 -5.28
CA SER A 175 17.25 -19.49 -6.34
C SER A 175 16.44 -18.25 -6.72
N LEU A 176 17.05 -17.32 -7.47
CA LEU A 176 16.33 -16.17 -8.04
C LEU A 176 15.14 -16.60 -8.92
N THR A 177 15.29 -17.69 -9.68
CA THR A 177 14.22 -18.22 -10.53
C THR A 177 13.02 -18.67 -9.71
N ASP A 178 13.25 -19.24 -8.52
CA ASP A 178 12.18 -19.66 -7.62
C ASP A 178 11.41 -18.45 -7.07
N ILE A 179 12.13 -17.39 -6.67
CA ILE A 179 11.54 -16.11 -6.22
C ILE A 179 10.72 -15.47 -7.34
N LEU A 180 11.28 -15.38 -8.55
CA LEU A 180 10.59 -14.80 -9.70
C LEU A 180 9.32 -15.57 -10.08
N ARG A 181 9.35 -16.91 -9.99
CA ARG A 181 8.15 -17.74 -10.19
C ARG A 181 7.09 -17.43 -9.15
N TRP A 182 7.45 -17.43 -7.86
CA TRP A 182 6.50 -17.11 -6.78
C TRP A 182 5.87 -15.73 -6.95
N VAL A 183 6.68 -14.70 -7.25
CA VAL A 183 6.17 -13.36 -7.52
C VAL A 183 5.27 -13.29 -8.76
N TYR A 184 5.55 -14.11 -9.78
CA TYR A 184 4.70 -14.20 -10.97
C TYR A 184 3.35 -14.88 -10.65
N GLU A 185 3.34 -15.95 -9.87
CA GLU A 185 2.09 -16.58 -9.38
C GLU A 185 1.25 -15.60 -8.57
N ASN A 186 1.87 -14.84 -7.65
CA ASN A 186 1.18 -13.77 -6.91
C ASN A 186 0.61 -12.71 -7.84
N THR A 187 1.32 -12.35 -8.92
CA THR A 187 0.86 -11.35 -9.89
C THR A 187 -0.35 -11.86 -10.67
N GLN A 188 -0.33 -13.12 -11.08
CA GLN A 188 -1.49 -13.73 -11.72
C GLN A 188 -2.67 -13.72 -10.77
N GLN A 189 -2.48 -14.19 -9.54
CA GLN A 189 -3.53 -14.21 -8.52
C GLN A 189 -4.12 -12.83 -8.27
N ALA A 190 -3.28 -11.79 -8.08
CA ALA A 190 -3.73 -10.42 -7.91
C ALA A 190 -4.47 -9.87 -9.14
N THR A 191 -4.02 -10.20 -10.35
CA THR A 191 -4.71 -9.81 -11.60
C THR A 191 -6.08 -10.46 -11.68
N TRP A 192 -6.17 -11.73 -11.30
CA TRP A 192 -7.42 -12.48 -11.24
C TRP A 192 -8.42 -11.90 -10.24
N ASP A 193 -7.95 -11.62 -9.03
CA ASP A 193 -8.79 -11.07 -7.97
C ASP A 193 -9.24 -9.64 -8.35
N GLY A 194 -8.36 -8.86 -8.99
CA GLY A 194 -8.71 -7.56 -9.57
C GLY A 194 -9.77 -7.60 -10.67
N LEU A 195 -9.75 -8.62 -11.55
CA LEU A 195 -10.77 -8.80 -12.60
C LEU A 195 -12.16 -9.00 -11.98
N HIS A 196 -12.21 -9.74 -10.88
CA HIS A 196 -13.42 -9.95 -10.10
C HIS A 196 -13.93 -8.65 -9.45
N HIS A 197 -13.07 -7.90 -8.75
CA HIS A 197 -13.46 -6.62 -8.14
C HIS A 197 -13.96 -5.63 -9.20
N TRP A 198 -13.25 -5.54 -10.33
CA TRP A 198 -13.66 -4.70 -11.45
C TRP A 198 -15.07 -5.04 -11.96
N ALA A 199 -15.39 -6.33 -12.13
CA ALA A 199 -16.71 -6.74 -12.60
C ALA A 199 -17.82 -6.37 -11.61
N ILE A 200 -17.58 -6.47 -10.31
CA ILE A 200 -18.56 -6.15 -9.28
C ILE A 200 -18.74 -4.64 -9.12
N GLN A 201 -17.64 -3.88 -9.16
CA GLN A 201 -17.69 -2.42 -9.22
C GLN A 201 -18.47 -1.92 -10.43
N SER A 202 -18.47 -2.66 -11.54
CA SER A 202 -19.30 -2.33 -12.69
C SER A 202 -20.80 -2.41 -12.37
N LEU A 203 -21.26 -3.32 -11.49
CA LEU A 203 -22.67 -3.40 -11.08
C LEU A 203 -23.08 -2.18 -10.26
N SER A 204 -22.23 -1.80 -9.30
CA SER A 204 -22.38 -0.57 -8.52
C SER A 204 -22.48 0.66 -9.42
N PHE A 205 -21.56 0.77 -10.38
CA PHE A 205 -21.57 1.86 -11.36
C PHE A 205 -22.85 1.88 -12.20
N GLN A 206 -23.28 0.72 -12.70
CA GLN A 206 -24.52 0.58 -13.47
C GLN A 206 -25.76 0.96 -12.66
N GLN A 207 -25.82 0.58 -11.37
CA GLN A 207 -26.89 0.98 -10.46
C GLN A 207 -26.93 2.51 -10.29
N LYS A 208 -25.78 3.13 -10.01
CA LYS A 208 -25.66 4.59 -9.84
C LYS A 208 -26.05 5.34 -11.11
N ILE A 209 -25.63 4.84 -12.28
CA ILE A 209 -26.04 5.36 -13.58
C ILE A 209 -27.55 5.22 -13.79
N SER A 210 -28.13 4.03 -13.54
CA SER A 210 -29.58 3.81 -13.66
C SER A 210 -30.37 4.74 -12.74
N ALA A 211 -29.93 4.90 -11.49
CA ALA A 211 -30.52 5.84 -10.54
C ALA A 211 -30.46 7.28 -11.07
N PHE A 212 -29.33 7.69 -11.63
CA PHE A 212 -29.18 9.00 -12.24
C PHE A 212 -30.10 9.21 -13.45
N TRP A 213 -30.21 8.25 -14.37
CA TRP A 213 -31.09 8.36 -15.55
C TRP A 213 -32.58 8.29 -15.22
N ASN A 214 -32.95 7.61 -14.14
CA ASN A 214 -34.32 7.58 -13.64
C ASN A 214 -34.78 8.92 -13.05
N ILE A 215 -33.85 9.82 -12.74
CA ILE A 215 -34.21 11.22 -12.56
C ILE A 215 -34.72 11.70 -13.93
N ASN A 216 -36.00 12.02 -14.02
CA ASN A 216 -36.59 12.52 -15.26
C ASN A 216 -36.06 13.94 -15.55
N TRP A 217 -34.88 14.02 -16.18
CA TRP A 217 -34.20 15.24 -16.57
C TRP A 217 -35.04 15.97 -17.63
N LYS A 218 -35.74 17.02 -17.22
CA LYS A 218 -36.56 17.79 -18.16
C LYS A 218 -35.71 18.77 -18.97
N ASN A 219 -34.71 19.41 -18.35
CA ASN A 219 -33.86 20.45 -18.95
C ASN A 219 -32.54 20.62 -18.14
N ASP A 220 -31.48 21.14 -18.77
CA ASP A 220 -30.18 21.46 -18.11
C ASP A 220 -30.27 22.55 -17.03
N GLN A 221 -31.40 23.26 -16.94
CA GLN A 221 -31.69 24.30 -15.94
C GLN A 221 -32.64 23.81 -14.83
N GLN A 222 -32.87 22.50 -14.72
CA GLN A 222 -33.77 21.95 -13.72
C GLN A 222 -33.25 22.22 -12.30
N ILE A 223 -34.12 22.81 -11.46
CA ILE A 223 -33.82 22.98 -10.04
C ILE A 223 -33.86 21.62 -9.36
N PHE A 224 -32.73 21.23 -8.76
CA PHE A 224 -32.62 20.04 -7.94
C PHE A 224 -33.40 20.20 -6.65
N THR A 225 -34.42 19.37 -6.46
CA THR A 225 -35.16 19.34 -5.20
C THR A 225 -34.50 18.37 -4.24
N ASN A 226 -34.63 18.61 -2.92
CA ASN A 226 -34.15 17.68 -1.90
C ASN A 226 -34.73 16.27 -2.10
N ILE A 227 -35.99 16.17 -2.51
CA ILE A 227 -36.66 14.89 -2.78
C ILE A 227 -35.97 14.14 -3.93
N MET A 228 -35.56 14.83 -5.00
CA MET A 228 -34.81 14.20 -6.10
C MET A 228 -33.46 13.70 -5.63
N MET A 229 -32.73 14.50 -4.84
CA MET A 229 -31.43 14.12 -4.30
C MET A 229 -31.55 12.95 -3.30
N GLU A 230 -32.58 12.93 -2.46
CA GLU A 230 -32.86 11.81 -1.56
C GLU A 230 -33.19 10.53 -2.33
N ASN A 231 -33.98 10.61 -3.40
CA ASN A 231 -34.31 9.46 -4.22
C ASN A 231 -33.07 8.94 -4.98
N LEU A 232 -32.23 9.84 -5.49
CA LEU A 232 -30.96 9.48 -6.11
C LEU A 232 -30.04 8.78 -5.12
N ALA A 233 -29.88 9.35 -3.92
CA ALA A 233 -29.09 8.76 -2.85
C ALA A 233 -29.61 7.37 -2.51
N LYS A 234 -30.90 7.23 -2.20
CA LYS A 234 -31.53 5.92 -1.87
C LYS A 234 -31.34 4.88 -2.97
N ALA A 235 -31.40 5.28 -4.24
CA ALA A 235 -31.20 4.36 -5.36
C ALA A 235 -29.72 4.05 -5.65
N SER A 236 -28.79 4.91 -5.21
CA SER A 236 -27.34 4.77 -5.42
C SER A 236 -26.62 4.08 -4.26
N LEU A 237 -27.25 4.00 -3.07
CA LEU A 237 -26.68 3.39 -1.89
C LEU A 237 -26.57 1.87 -2.05
N GLU A 238 -25.45 1.34 -1.56
CA GLU A 238 -25.20 -0.08 -1.36
C GLU A 238 -25.48 -0.42 0.10
N ALA A 239 -25.81 -1.68 0.39
CA ALA A 239 -26.02 -2.11 1.77
C ALA A 239 -24.66 -2.21 2.49
N GLU A 240 -24.33 -1.19 3.28
CA GLU A 240 -23.09 -1.14 4.07
C GLU A 240 -23.13 -2.07 5.31
N ILE A 241 -24.32 -2.48 5.75
CA ILE A 241 -24.51 -3.39 6.89
C ILE A 241 -25.23 -4.63 6.38
N LEU A 242 -24.51 -5.75 6.36
CA LEU A 242 -25.04 -7.06 6.03
C LEU A 242 -25.20 -7.89 7.31
N ASP A 243 -26.34 -8.56 7.47
CA ASP A 243 -26.53 -9.45 8.62
C ASP A 243 -25.70 -10.75 8.47
N LEU A 244 -25.26 -11.32 9.60
CA LEU A 244 -24.48 -12.56 9.60
C LEU A 244 -25.23 -13.72 8.95
N LYS A 245 -26.56 -13.70 8.93
CA LYS A 245 -27.38 -14.76 8.33
C LYS A 245 -27.32 -14.68 6.79
N THR A 246 -27.22 -13.50 6.22
CA THR A 246 -27.06 -13.24 4.79
C THR A 246 -25.66 -13.65 4.36
N MET A 247 -24.64 -13.28 5.17
CA MET A 247 -23.24 -13.62 4.94
C MET A 247 -22.89 -15.10 5.16
N TYR A 248 -23.50 -15.77 6.15
CA TYR A 248 -23.09 -17.12 6.56
C TYR A 248 -24.22 -18.16 6.65
N GLY A 249 -25.48 -17.74 6.57
CA GLY A 249 -26.65 -18.62 6.73
C GLY A 249 -27.05 -19.40 5.47
N HIS A 250 -26.47 -19.07 4.32
CA HIS A 250 -26.67 -19.80 3.07
C HIS A 250 -25.55 -20.80 2.79
N LYS A 251 -25.88 -21.89 2.11
CA LYS A 251 -24.92 -22.94 1.77
C LYS A 251 -23.89 -22.37 0.79
N LYS A 252 -22.63 -22.42 1.19
CA LYS A 252 -21.48 -21.97 0.41
C LYS A 252 -21.35 -22.77 -0.89
N THR A 253 -21.50 -22.12 -2.03
CA THR A 253 -21.27 -22.71 -3.35
C THR A 253 -20.12 -22.02 -4.05
N PHE A 254 -19.25 -22.82 -4.67
CA PHE A 254 -18.23 -22.33 -5.57
C PHE A 254 -18.87 -22.05 -6.92
N GLN A 255 -18.75 -20.82 -7.40
CA GLN A 255 -19.26 -20.39 -8.70
C GLN A 255 -18.16 -19.61 -9.41
N THR A 256 -18.20 -19.63 -10.74
CA THR A 256 -17.31 -18.79 -11.55
C THR A 256 -17.65 -17.32 -11.34
N VAL A 257 -16.67 -16.45 -11.55
CA VAL A 257 -16.87 -14.99 -11.47
C VAL A 257 -18.00 -14.53 -12.39
N TYR A 258 -18.08 -15.11 -13.59
CA TYR A 258 -19.14 -14.83 -14.55
C TYR A 258 -20.54 -15.20 -14.03
N GLU A 259 -20.69 -16.38 -13.42
CA GLU A 259 -21.98 -16.83 -12.86
C GLU A 259 -22.44 -15.92 -11.72
N ILE A 260 -21.50 -15.54 -10.84
CA ILE A 260 -21.81 -14.65 -9.73
C ILE A 260 -22.22 -13.27 -10.24
N TYR A 261 -21.43 -12.71 -11.17
CA TYR A 261 -21.73 -11.42 -11.80
C TYR A 261 -23.09 -11.44 -12.51
N SER A 262 -23.35 -12.47 -13.31
CA SER A 262 -24.60 -12.60 -14.09
C SER A 262 -25.82 -12.73 -13.18
N ALA A 263 -25.71 -13.51 -12.10
CA ALA A 263 -26.77 -13.62 -11.11
C ALA A 263 -27.06 -12.27 -10.45
N ARG A 264 -26.02 -11.55 -9.98
CA ARG A 264 -26.19 -10.22 -9.38
C ARG A 264 -26.76 -9.20 -10.36
N TYR A 265 -26.33 -9.24 -11.63
CA TYR A 265 -26.89 -8.39 -12.68
C TYR A 265 -28.39 -8.62 -12.88
N GLN A 266 -28.86 -9.88 -12.90
CA GLN A 266 -30.29 -10.19 -13.05
C GLN A 266 -31.16 -9.62 -11.93
N TYR A 267 -30.62 -9.53 -10.71
CA TYR A 267 -31.30 -8.89 -9.59
C TYR A 267 -31.17 -7.36 -9.59
N SER A 268 -30.26 -6.80 -10.38
CA SER A 268 -30.07 -5.36 -10.53
C SER A 268 -31.05 -4.77 -11.56
N ASN A 269 -31.76 -3.70 -11.22
CA ASN A 269 -32.69 -3.03 -12.13
C ASN A 269 -31.93 -2.05 -13.06
N THR A 270 -31.01 -2.58 -13.87
CA THR A 270 -29.98 -1.82 -14.63
C THR A 270 -30.31 -1.73 -16.12
N GLY A 271 -31.58 -1.51 -16.47
CA GLY A 271 -32.04 -1.49 -17.87
C GLY A 271 -31.35 -0.48 -18.80
N TYR A 272 -30.70 0.56 -18.25
CA TYR A 272 -30.03 1.62 -19.02
C TYR A 272 -28.55 1.33 -19.36
N SER A 273 -27.99 0.18 -18.96
CA SER A 273 -26.56 -0.08 -19.09
C SER A 273 -26.21 -1.45 -19.68
N ILE A 274 -27.08 -1.97 -20.55
CA ILE A 274 -26.90 -3.30 -21.16
C ILE A 274 -25.55 -3.45 -21.89
N GLU A 275 -25.05 -2.39 -22.54
CA GLU A 275 -23.75 -2.39 -23.22
C GLU A 275 -22.59 -2.61 -22.24
N ILE A 276 -22.66 -2.05 -21.02
CA ILE A 276 -21.68 -2.28 -19.96
C ILE A 276 -21.73 -3.74 -19.53
N HIS A 277 -22.94 -4.26 -19.34
CA HIS A 277 -23.12 -5.67 -19.01
C HIS A 277 -22.52 -6.59 -20.06
N GLU A 278 -22.80 -6.37 -21.34
CA GLU A 278 -22.25 -7.15 -22.44
C GLU A 278 -20.72 -7.09 -22.48
N ALA A 279 -20.13 -5.90 -22.30
CA ALA A 279 -18.68 -5.72 -22.28
C ALA A 279 -18.02 -6.45 -21.10
N VAL A 280 -18.61 -6.37 -19.91
CA VAL A 280 -18.11 -7.06 -18.70
C VAL A 280 -18.26 -8.57 -18.83
N SER A 281 -19.45 -9.05 -19.22
CA SER A 281 -19.74 -10.46 -19.47
C SER A 281 -18.76 -11.06 -20.48
N LYS A 282 -18.52 -10.38 -21.61
CA LYS A 282 -17.55 -10.82 -22.60
C LYS A 282 -16.15 -10.92 -22.01
N ARG A 283 -15.69 -9.88 -21.27
CA ARG A 283 -14.35 -9.90 -20.67
C ARG A 283 -14.20 -11.01 -19.62
N LEU A 284 -15.24 -11.29 -18.85
CA LEU A 284 -15.27 -12.42 -17.91
C LEU A 284 -15.28 -13.78 -18.62
N LEU A 285 -15.87 -13.90 -19.80
CA LEU A 285 -15.79 -15.14 -20.58
C LEU A 285 -14.41 -15.32 -21.23
N ASP A 286 -13.85 -14.24 -21.77
CA ASP A 286 -12.54 -14.25 -22.43
C ASP A 286 -11.40 -14.51 -21.44
N TYR A 287 -11.50 -13.94 -20.22
CA TYR A 287 -10.42 -13.92 -19.25
C TYR A 287 -10.76 -14.50 -17.89
N GLY A 288 -12.03 -14.83 -17.57
CA GLY A 288 -12.47 -15.35 -16.26
C GLY A 288 -12.10 -16.82 -16.00
N GLY A 289 -11.90 -17.59 -17.07
CA GLY A 289 -11.53 -19.00 -17.00
C GLY A 289 -12.50 -19.85 -16.16
N SER A 290 -11.95 -20.86 -15.48
CA SER A 290 -12.69 -21.77 -14.58
C SER A 290 -12.51 -21.44 -13.10
N LYS A 291 -11.92 -20.28 -12.78
CA LYS A 291 -11.66 -19.90 -11.39
C LYS A 291 -12.99 -19.68 -10.67
N THR A 292 -13.16 -20.39 -9.56
CA THR A 292 -14.35 -20.28 -8.73
C THR A 292 -14.05 -19.54 -7.45
N LEU A 293 -15.03 -18.75 -7.01
CA LEU A 293 -15.02 -18.06 -5.74
C LEU A 293 -16.23 -18.51 -4.93
N LEU A 294 -16.11 -18.33 -3.63
CA LEU A 294 -17.26 -18.42 -2.75
C LEU A 294 -18.15 -17.21 -3.02
N THR A 295 -19.44 -17.41 -3.31
CA THR A 295 -20.38 -16.32 -3.63
C THR A 295 -20.45 -15.22 -2.54
N GLN A 296 -20.06 -15.54 -1.30
CA GLN A 296 -20.07 -14.65 -0.12
C GLN A 296 -18.73 -13.94 0.17
N LEU A 297 -17.59 -14.43 -0.36
CA LEU A 297 -16.27 -13.80 -0.13
C LEU A 297 -16.18 -12.38 -0.71
N LEU A 298 -17.05 -12.09 -1.67
CA LEU A 298 -17.27 -10.80 -2.29
C LEU A 298 -17.59 -9.69 -1.29
N ASP A 299 -18.51 -9.99 -0.40
CA ASP A 299 -19.04 -9.01 0.53
C ASP A 299 -18.08 -8.83 1.72
N GLU A 300 -17.28 -9.86 2.04
CA GLU A 300 -16.24 -9.81 3.08
C GLU A 300 -15.03 -8.93 2.70
N GLU A 301 -14.59 -8.90 1.44
CA GLU A 301 -13.49 -8.02 1.02
C GLU A 301 -13.95 -6.55 0.94
N GLN A 302 -15.17 -6.30 0.45
CA GLN A 302 -15.78 -4.96 0.51
C GLN A 302 -15.88 -4.47 1.96
N GLN A 303 -16.27 -5.34 2.89
CA GLN A 303 -16.30 -5.00 4.31
C GLN A 303 -14.90 -4.67 4.87
N ARG A 304 -13.87 -5.44 4.52
CA ARG A 304 -12.48 -5.15 4.93
C ARG A 304 -11.93 -3.83 4.38
N GLU A 305 -12.41 -3.37 3.23
CA GLU A 305 -12.09 -2.05 2.71
C GLU A 305 -12.84 -0.95 3.48
N LEU A 306 -14.14 -1.13 3.74
CA LEU A 306 -14.95 -0.20 4.53
C LEU A 306 -14.46 -0.05 5.97
N GLU A 307 -14.08 -1.15 6.63
CA GLU A 307 -13.48 -1.13 7.98
C GLU A 307 -12.18 -0.32 8.00
N ARG A 308 -11.30 -0.52 7.00
CA ARG A 308 -10.07 0.27 6.87
C ARG A 308 -10.34 1.75 6.60
N GLU A 309 -11.36 2.08 5.81
CA GLU A 309 -11.76 3.48 5.59
C GLU A 309 -12.33 4.12 6.85
N GLN A 310 -13.15 3.39 7.63
CA GLN A 310 -13.68 3.85 8.91
C GLN A 310 -12.55 4.09 9.93
N GLU A 311 -11.60 3.15 10.07
CA GLU A 311 -10.43 3.34 10.92
C GLU A 311 -9.63 4.59 10.52
N ALA A 312 -9.38 4.79 9.21
CA ALA A 312 -8.70 5.98 8.70
C ALA A 312 -9.50 7.28 8.88
N GLU A 313 -10.83 7.24 8.88
CA GLU A 313 -11.68 8.38 9.22
C GLU A 313 -11.66 8.69 10.72
N GLU A 314 -11.72 7.68 11.58
CA GLU A 314 -11.63 7.84 13.03
C GLU A 314 -10.28 8.46 13.44
N GLU A 315 -9.17 8.03 12.82
CA GLU A 315 -7.85 8.65 13.01
C GLU A 315 -7.83 10.14 12.61
N ARG A 316 -8.50 10.50 11.51
CA ARG A 316 -8.62 11.91 11.05
C ARG A 316 -9.55 12.75 11.92
N GLN A 317 -10.52 12.11 12.56
CA GLN A 317 -11.47 12.73 13.48
C GLN A 317 -10.97 12.76 14.93
N GLN A 318 -9.64 12.74 15.17
CA GLN A 318 -9.11 13.13 16.47
C GLN A 318 -9.72 14.47 16.91
N VAL A 319 -10.45 14.41 18.02
CA VAL A 319 -11.27 15.50 18.57
C VAL A 319 -10.41 16.74 18.72
N ARG A 320 -10.74 17.79 17.96
CA ARG A 320 -10.14 19.12 18.17
C ARG A 320 -10.44 19.54 19.61
N PRO A 321 -9.43 20.00 20.38
CA PRO A 321 -9.68 20.52 21.71
C PRO A 321 -10.73 21.63 21.63
N ILE A 322 -11.51 21.78 22.70
CA ILE A 322 -12.57 22.79 22.80
C ILE A 322 -11.97 24.15 22.41
N ALA A 323 -12.67 24.88 21.53
CA ALA A 323 -12.23 26.20 21.08
C ALA A 323 -11.92 27.09 22.30
N ALA A 324 -10.70 27.62 22.37
CA ALA A 324 -10.28 28.47 23.46
C ALA A 324 -11.16 29.73 23.50
N VAL A 325 -11.61 30.13 24.69
CA VAL A 325 -12.30 31.40 24.88
C VAL A 325 -11.26 32.52 24.70
N PRO A 326 -11.46 33.46 23.77
CA PRO A 326 -10.54 34.58 23.61
C PRO A 326 -10.49 35.39 24.90
N CYS A 327 -9.28 35.69 25.38
CA CYS A 327 -9.09 36.54 26.56
C CYS A 327 -9.54 37.97 26.20
N GLU A 328 -10.20 38.66 27.14
CA GLU A 328 -10.54 40.06 26.94
C GLU A 328 -9.25 40.88 26.75
N PRO A 329 -9.12 41.66 25.67
CA PRO A 329 -7.91 42.42 25.40
C PRO A 329 -7.75 43.50 26.47
N ILE A 330 -6.71 43.37 27.30
CA ILE A 330 -6.29 44.41 28.24
C ILE A 330 -5.33 45.33 27.47
N LEU A 331 -5.83 46.52 27.10
CA LEU A 331 -5.00 47.56 26.50
C LEU A 331 -4.11 48.17 27.60
N HIS A 332 -2.80 48.20 27.34
CA HIS A 332 -1.85 48.87 28.22
C HIS A 332 -2.18 50.37 28.27
N HIS A 333 -2.06 50.99 29.46
CA HIS A 333 -2.47 52.37 29.71
C HIS A 333 -1.84 53.39 28.73
N GLU A 334 -0.63 53.11 28.26
CA GLU A 334 0.07 53.96 27.28
C GLU A 334 -0.62 53.99 25.91
N ILE A 335 -1.26 52.89 25.50
CA ILE A 335 -2.01 52.82 24.24
C ILE A 335 -3.34 53.55 24.38
N MET A 336 -3.99 53.47 25.55
CA MET A 336 -5.19 54.27 25.83
C MET A 336 -4.89 55.77 25.76
N ASN A 337 -3.76 56.20 26.34
CA ASN A 337 -3.35 57.60 26.27
C ASN A 337 -3.09 58.07 24.84
N LEU A 338 -2.59 57.20 23.97
CA LEU A 338 -2.33 57.54 22.56
C LEU A 338 -3.63 57.76 21.76
N CYS A 339 -4.69 57.04 22.12
CA CYS A 339 -6.02 57.19 21.52
C CYS A 339 -6.76 58.45 22.01
N GLU A 340 -6.37 59.00 23.17
CA GLU A 340 -6.98 60.20 23.77
C GLU A 340 -6.22 61.50 23.43
N MET A 341 -5.13 61.44 22.67
CA MET A 341 -4.46 62.65 22.20
C MET A 341 -5.29 63.30 21.06
N GLU A 342 -6.06 64.34 21.39
CA GLU A 342 -6.67 65.22 20.39
C GLU A 342 -5.58 65.96 19.60
N ASP A 343 -5.74 66.03 18.27
CA ASP A 343 -4.82 66.69 17.36
C ASP A 343 -4.54 68.15 17.78
N PRO A 344 -3.28 68.63 17.71
CA PRO A 344 -2.98 70.01 18.02
C PRO A 344 -3.68 70.93 17.01
N ILE A 345 -4.56 71.78 17.53
CA ILE A 345 -5.25 72.86 16.80
C ILE A 345 -4.21 73.73 16.09
N LEU A 346 -4.34 73.83 14.76
CA LEU A 346 -3.59 74.75 13.90
C LEU A 346 -4.40 76.02 13.65
#